data_AF-A0AAD4E5X2-F1
#
_entry.id   AF-A0AAD4E5X2-F1
#
_cell.length_a   1.000
_cell.length_b   1.000
_cell.length_c   1.000
_cell.angle_alpha   90.00
_cell.angle_beta   90.00
_cell.angle_gamma   90.00
#
_symmetry.space_group_name_H-M   'P 1'
#
loop_
_entity.id
_entity.type
_entity.pdbx_description
1 polymer ?
#
loop_
_entity_poly.entity_id
_entity_poly.type
_entity_poly.pdbx_seq_one_letter_code
_entity_poly.pdbx_strand_id
1 'polypeptide(L)'
;MAKAKLGRLIENKYYTSAHNAHGTLKLRQILSNLSIITGDQTAVILLAPVIFMLLRHMLSIIDVSRSPSSRQRMATQRWLAKPGVRDSQNAKARVRTARNRANLKKKGIQSHVDSPFDDEGMAAIGSPPSDGEDIVAIGSPPSDGEDIVAIGSPPSHNSYGQFNHDDSVLSMENDPSDSHDQFDHDDSILSMDNDLPCSCDVPTLQALEILVGQWQKDWGSESTTWNEVFDTELACSRAKGERAATLFFDQVAQRAMDGRMLLESIRDVMHTHCSYCREHLKYDAILLYDLLVLVLSEVKFFEVKLDTVRH
;
A
#
# COMPACT_ATOMS: atom_id res chain seq x y z
N MET A 1 3.32 43.05 -0.35
CA MET A 1 3.39 42.54 1.05
C MET A 1 2.84 41.13 1.25
N ALA A 2 1.78 40.69 0.54
CA ALA A 2 1.20 39.34 0.71
C ALA A 2 2.14 38.17 0.34
N LYS A 3 2.96 38.31 -0.72
CA LYS A 3 3.94 37.29 -1.18
C LYS A 3 5.00 36.93 -0.10
N ALA A 4 5.44 37.93 0.68
CA ALA A 4 6.43 37.75 1.75
C ALA A 4 5.84 37.16 3.05
N LYS A 5 4.50 37.22 3.19
CA LYS A 5 3.77 36.65 4.34
C LYS A 5 3.41 35.18 4.09
N LEU A 6 3.07 34.82 2.85
CA LEU A 6 2.82 33.44 2.45
C LEU A 6 4.10 32.59 2.42
N GLY A 7 5.23 33.14 1.96
CA GLY A 7 6.52 32.45 2.00
C GLY A 7 6.95 32.08 3.42
N ARG A 8 6.77 33.00 4.39
CA ARG A 8 7.08 32.75 5.81
C ARG A 8 6.12 31.77 6.48
N LEU A 9 4.86 31.71 6.06
CA LEU A 9 3.88 30.78 6.65
C LEU A 9 4.11 29.32 6.21
N ILE A 10 4.65 29.13 5.01
CA ILE A 10 5.04 27.81 4.47
C ILE A 10 6.37 27.37 5.07
N GLU A 11 7.35 28.27 5.24
CA GLU A 11 8.63 27.93 5.87
C GLU A 11 8.47 27.52 7.35
N ASN A 12 7.58 28.17 8.10
CA ASN A 12 7.45 27.91 9.54
C ASN A 12 6.67 26.62 9.89
N LYS A 13 5.88 26.06 8.96
CA LYS A 13 5.13 24.80 9.17
C LYS A 13 5.88 23.53 8.76
N TYR A 14 6.96 23.65 7.98
CA TYR A 14 7.68 22.49 7.41
C TYR A 14 9.10 22.30 7.94
N TYR A 15 9.57 23.12 8.89
CA TYR A 15 10.97 23.12 9.34
C TYR A 15 11.30 22.15 10.50
N THR A 16 10.35 21.36 11.02
CA THR A 16 10.59 20.48 12.18
C THR A 16 10.78 18.99 11.86
N SER A 17 11.11 18.63 10.62
CA SER A 17 11.57 17.25 10.33
C SER A 17 12.58 17.22 9.18
N ALA A 18 13.86 17.02 9.54
CA ALA A 18 15.00 17.00 8.62
C ALA A 18 14.97 15.88 7.56
N HIS A 19 14.01 14.95 7.63
CA HIS A 19 13.89 13.83 6.69
C HIS A 19 13.08 14.11 5.41
N ASN A 20 12.49 15.31 5.27
CA ASN A 20 11.62 15.65 4.12
C ASN A 20 12.25 16.58 3.07
N ALA A 21 13.52 16.96 3.21
CA ALA A 21 14.17 17.90 2.30
C ALA A 21 14.16 17.44 0.83
N HIS A 22 14.23 16.12 0.59
CA HIS A 22 14.19 15.56 -0.76
C HIS A 22 12.77 15.59 -1.39
N GLY A 23 11.73 15.35 -0.57
CA GLY A 23 10.34 15.43 -1.03
C GLY A 23 9.90 16.85 -1.37
N THR A 24 10.36 17.84 -0.59
CA THR A 24 10.08 19.26 -0.85
C THR A 24 10.73 19.77 -2.13
N LEU A 25 11.90 19.22 -2.52
CA LEU A 25 12.58 19.56 -3.77
C LEU A 25 11.83 19.04 -5.00
N LYS A 26 11.36 17.78 -4.97
CA LYS A 26 10.53 17.22 -6.06
C LYS A 26 9.21 17.96 -6.23
N LEU A 27 8.56 18.33 -5.12
CA LEU A 27 7.30 19.08 -5.19
C LEU A 27 7.49 20.47 -5.81
N ARG A 28 8.57 21.18 -5.43
CA ARG A 28 8.92 22.47 -6.06
C ARG A 28 9.19 22.33 -7.55
N GLN A 29 9.83 21.24 -7.97
CA GLN A 29 10.10 20.98 -9.38
C GLN A 29 8.81 20.71 -10.17
N ILE A 30 7.90 19.91 -9.61
CA ILE A 30 6.58 19.62 -10.21
C ILE A 30 5.74 20.91 -10.33
N LEU A 31 5.71 21.72 -9.27
CA LEU A 31 4.99 23.00 -9.28
C LEU A 31 5.63 24.01 -10.24
N SER A 32 6.96 24.00 -10.39
CA SER A 32 7.67 24.82 -11.38
C SER A 32 7.32 24.40 -12.80
N ASN A 33 7.25 23.09 -13.08
CA ASN A 33 6.88 22.58 -14.39
C ASN A 33 5.42 22.90 -14.72
N LEU A 34 4.51 22.79 -13.76
CA LEU A 34 3.11 23.18 -13.91
C LEU A 34 2.94 24.68 -14.17
N SER A 35 3.72 25.52 -13.49
CA SER A 35 3.72 26.98 -13.71
C SER A 35 4.26 27.39 -15.08
N ILE A 36 5.15 26.60 -15.67
CA ILE A 36 5.69 26.85 -17.02
C ILE A 36 4.63 26.50 -18.08
N ILE A 37 3.85 25.45 -17.84
CA ILE A 37 2.84 24.95 -18.79
C ILE A 37 1.62 25.87 -18.86
N THR A 38 1.15 26.41 -17.72
CA THR A 38 -0.11 27.18 -17.73
C THR A 38 0.04 28.63 -18.17
N GLY A 39 1.25 29.22 -18.11
CA GLY A 39 1.49 30.65 -18.41
C GLY A 39 0.78 31.65 -17.48
N ASP A 40 -0.22 31.18 -16.74
CA ASP A 40 -1.10 31.93 -15.85
C ASP A 40 -0.95 31.42 -14.41
N GLN A 41 -0.44 32.30 -13.55
CA GLN A 41 -0.27 32.05 -12.11
C GLN A 41 -1.60 31.84 -11.39
N THR A 42 -2.70 32.35 -11.96
CA THR A 42 -4.03 32.29 -11.35
C THR A 42 -4.59 30.87 -11.36
N ALA A 43 -4.37 30.13 -12.45
CA ALA A 43 -4.76 28.72 -12.57
C ALA A 43 -4.05 27.81 -11.54
N VAL A 44 -2.75 28.07 -11.30
CA VAL A 44 -1.96 27.31 -10.30
C VAL A 44 -2.51 27.53 -8.89
N ILE A 45 -2.91 28.75 -8.55
CA ILE A 45 -3.48 29.06 -7.23
C ILE A 45 -4.85 28.39 -7.05
N LEU A 46 -5.65 28.29 -8.11
CA LEU A 46 -6.97 27.64 -8.07
C LEU A 46 -6.88 26.11 -8.02
N LEU A 47 -5.86 25.51 -8.64
CA LEU A 47 -5.64 24.05 -8.63
C LEU A 47 -4.85 23.57 -7.41
N ALA A 48 -4.09 24.44 -6.74
CA ALA A 48 -3.29 24.09 -5.57
C ALA A 48 -4.09 23.38 -4.45
N PRO A 49 -5.32 23.75 -4.09
CA PRO A 49 -6.11 23.03 -3.08
C PRO A 49 -6.50 21.62 -3.52
N VAL A 50 -6.82 21.45 -4.80
CA VAL A 50 -7.21 20.14 -5.39
C VAL A 50 -5.99 19.23 -5.44
N ILE A 51 -4.86 19.73 -5.95
CA ILE A 51 -3.57 19.01 -5.96
C ILE A 51 -3.17 18.66 -4.52
N PHE A 52 -3.34 19.57 -3.57
CA PHE A 52 -3.03 19.32 -2.16
C PHE A 52 -3.97 18.28 -1.54
N MET A 53 -5.26 18.29 -1.87
CA MET A 53 -6.20 17.25 -1.43
C MET A 53 -5.85 15.88 -2.03
N LEU A 54 -5.52 15.82 -3.31
CA LEU A 54 -5.09 14.59 -3.99
C LEU A 54 -3.79 14.06 -3.38
N LEU A 55 -2.79 14.93 -3.19
CA LEU A 55 -1.53 14.54 -2.53
C LEU A 55 -1.75 14.10 -1.09
N ARG A 56 -2.60 14.79 -0.32
CA ARG A 56 -2.94 14.39 1.05
C ARG A 56 -3.66 13.05 1.08
N HIS A 57 -4.56 12.79 0.13
CA HIS A 57 -5.27 11.52 0.03
C HIS A 57 -4.32 10.39 -0.37
N MET A 58 -3.43 10.63 -1.35
CA MET A 58 -2.37 9.69 -1.74
C MET A 58 -1.43 9.36 -0.57
N LEU A 59 -0.97 10.38 0.16
CA LEU A 59 -0.13 10.20 1.35
C LEU A 59 -0.88 9.49 2.48
N SER A 60 -2.17 9.74 2.65
CA SER A 60 -3.01 9.03 3.63
C SER A 60 -3.19 7.56 3.26
N ILE A 61 -3.31 7.22 1.97
CA ILE A 61 -3.36 5.83 1.51
C ILE A 61 -2.01 5.14 1.77
N ILE A 62 -0.90 5.84 1.53
CA ILE A 62 0.45 5.33 1.85
C ILE A 62 0.62 5.12 3.37
N ASP A 63 0.12 6.02 4.22
CA ASP A 63 0.22 5.82 5.68
C ASP A 63 -0.73 4.72 6.19
N VAL A 64 -1.92 4.56 5.59
CA VAL A 64 -2.84 3.44 5.85
C VAL A 64 -2.29 2.09 5.35
N SER A 65 -1.35 2.10 4.38
CA SER A 65 -0.61 0.91 3.97
C SER A 65 0.45 0.45 4.99
N ARG A 66 0.76 1.27 6.00
CA ARG A 66 1.54 0.85 7.19
C ARG A 66 0.64 0.23 8.24
N SER A 67 -0.02 -0.87 7.88
CA SER A 67 -0.70 -1.72 8.86
C SER A 67 0.26 -2.08 10.01
N PRO A 68 -0.24 -2.31 11.25
CA PRO A 68 0.59 -2.80 12.34
C PRO A 68 1.43 -4.03 11.94
N SER A 69 0.86 -4.93 11.13
CA SER A 69 1.56 -6.09 10.59
C SER A 69 2.71 -5.73 9.63
N SER A 70 2.53 -4.74 8.75
CA SER A 70 3.59 -4.25 7.86
C SER A 70 4.74 -3.60 8.65
N ARG A 71 4.42 -2.84 9.71
CA ARG A 71 5.42 -2.28 10.63
C ARG A 71 6.20 -3.36 11.36
N GLN A 72 5.53 -4.42 11.81
CA GLN A 72 6.17 -5.56 12.44
C GLN A 72 7.08 -6.31 11.45
N ARG A 73 6.62 -6.58 10.22
CA ARG A 73 7.43 -7.22 9.17
C ARG A 73 8.70 -6.42 8.85
N MET A 74 8.57 -5.11 8.67
CA MET A 74 9.70 -4.20 8.45
C MET A 74 10.67 -4.18 9.64
N ALA A 75 10.15 -4.18 10.87
CA ALA A 75 10.98 -4.25 12.07
C ALA A 75 11.75 -5.58 12.15
N THR A 76 11.08 -6.71 11.88
CA THR A 76 11.70 -8.04 11.83
C THR A 76 12.76 -8.10 10.74
N GLN A 77 12.49 -7.58 9.55
CA GLN A 77 13.48 -7.53 8.46
C GLN A 77 14.70 -6.69 8.82
N ARG A 78 14.50 -5.50 9.41
CA ARG A 78 15.60 -4.65 9.89
C ARG A 78 16.42 -5.32 10.99
N TRP A 79 15.75 -6.05 11.87
CA TRP A 79 16.40 -6.82 12.92
C TRP A 79 17.23 -7.98 12.35
N LEU A 80 16.68 -8.74 11.39
CA LEU A 80 17.38 -9.82 10.69
C LEU A 80 18.55 -9.33 9.82
N ALA A 81 18.46 -8.11 9.29
CA ALA A 81 19.50 -7.49 8.48
C ALA A 81 20.72 -7.01 9.30
N LYS A 82 20.63 -6.98 10.64
CA LYS A 82 21.80 -6.63 11.47
C LYS A 82 22.88 -7.72 11.31
N PRO A 83 24.15 -7.35 11.08
CA PRO A 83 25.24 -8.33 10.95
C PRO A 83 25.30 -9.32 12.12
N GLY A 84 25.38 -10.61 11.82
CA GLY A 84 25.47 -11.70 12.82
C GLY A 84 24.15 -12.17 13.45
N VAL A 85 23.04 -11.44 13.28
CA VAL A 85 21.73 -11.86 13.84
C VAL A 85 21.23 -13.15 13.19
N ARG A 86 21.33 -13.23 11.86
CA ARG A 86 20.89 -14.41 11.10
C ARG A 86 21.70 -15.66 11.45
N ASP A 87 23.01 -15.51 11.64
CA ASP A 87 23.90 -16.61 12.03
C ASP A 87 23.62 -17.10 13.46
N SER A 88 23.35 -16.18 14.39
CA SER A 88 22.97 -16.51 15.77
C SER A 88 21.63 -17.25 15.82
N GLN A 89 20.63 -16.81 15.04
CA GLN A 89 19.33 -17.47 14.90
C GLN A 89 19.49 -18.89 14.32
N ASN A 90 20.27 -19.04 13.24
CA ASN A 90 20.57 -20.33 12.63
C ASN A 90 21.29 -21.28 13.60
N ALA A 91 22.24 -20.76 14.39
CA ALA A 91 22.92 -21.54 15.42
C ALA A 91 21.94 -22.01 16.51
N LYS A 92 21.04 -21.15 16.98
CA LYS A 92 19.97 -21.52 17.92
C LYS A 92 19.03 -22.57 17.35
N ALA A 93 18.63 -22.42 16.08
CA ALA A 93 17.78 -23.40 15.39
C ALA A 93 18.46 -24.77 15.34
N ARG A 94 19.75 -24.83 14.98
CA ARG A 94 20.54 -26.08 15.01
C ARG A 94 20.56 -26.74 16.39
N VAL A 95 20.75 -25.97 17.46
CA VAL A 95 20.73 -26.49 18.83
C VAL A 95 19.36 -27.05 19.21
N ARG A 96 18.27 -26.37 18.84
CA ARG A 96 16.90 -26.87 19.08
C ARG A 96 16.63 -28.17 18.33
N THR A 97 17.00 -28.24 17.05
CA THR A 97 16.84 -29.47 16.26
C THR A 97 17.64 -30.62 16.84
N ALA A 98 18.90 -30.38 17.26
CA ALA A 98 19.72 -31.39 17.92
C ALA A 98 19.10 -31.87 19.24
N ARG A 99 18.58 -30.94 20.06
CA ARG A 99 17.89 -31.27 21.32
C ARG A 99 16.61 -32.07 21.09
N ASN A 100 15.80 -31.69 20.12
CA ASN A 100 14.57 -32.41 19.78
C ASN A 100 14.88 -33.82 19.30
N ARG A 101 15.91 -34.00 18.46
CA ARG A 101 16.39 -35.34 18.04
C ARG A 101 16.85 -36.19 19.22
N ALA A 102 17.58 -35.60 20.18
CA ALA A 102 18.02 -36.32 21.38
C ALA A 102 16.82 -36.73 22.27
N ASN A 103 15.84 -35.84 22.42
CA ASN A 103 14.62 -36.12 23.19
C ASN A 103 13.78 -37.23 22.55
N LEU A 104 13.65 -37.24 21.21
CA LEU A 104 12.93 -38.31 20.49
C LEU A 104 13.61 -39.67 20.68
N LYS A 105 14.95 -39.73 20.58
CA LYS A 105 15.72 -40.95 20.89
C LYS A 105 15.50 -41.42 22.32
N LYS A 106 15.48 -40.50 23.30
CA LYS A 106 15.27 -40.83 24.72
C LYS A 106 13.86 -41.38 24.99
N LYS A 107 12.85 -40.93 24.23
CA LYS A 107 11.47 -41.42 24.34
C LYS A 107 11.25 -42.80 23.71
N GLY A 108 12.26 -43.42 23.08
CA GLY A 108 12.10 -44.70 22.40
C GLY A 108 11.19 -44.65 21.18
N ILE A 109 10.82 -43.44 20.73
CA ILE A 109 10.11 -43.22 19.48
C ILE A 109 11.16 -43.30 18.39
N GLN A 110 11.51 -44.54 18.02
CA GLN A 110 12.20 -44.81 16.77
C GLN A 110 11.26 -44.30 15.69
N SER A 111 11.56 -43.16 15.07
CA SER A 111 10.86 -42.75 13.85
C SER A 111 11.14 -43.82 12.82
N HIS A 112 10.22 -44.78 12.71
CA HIS A 112 10.19 -45.84 11.74
C HIS A 112 9.91 -45.19 10.37
N VAL A 113 10.91 -44.48 9.85
CA VAL A 113 10.99 -44.17 8.43
C VAL A 113 11.60 -45.39 7.77
N ASP A 114 10.89 -46.52 7.86
CA ASP A 114 11.09 -47.58 6.87
C ASP A 114 10.52 -47.00 5.59
N SER A 115 11.45 -46.67 4.71
CA SER A 115 11.20 -46.47 3.29
C SER A 115 11.12 -47.86 2.67
N PRO A 116 9.96 -48.33 2.21
CA PRO A 116 9.87 -49.51 1.36
C PRO A 116 9.68 -49.01 -0.07
N PHE A 117 10.77 -48.58 -0.71
CA PHE A 117 10.79 -48.38 -2.16
C PHE A 117 12.17 -48.78 -2.65
N ASP A 118 12.38 -50.09 -2.68
CA ASP A 118 13.35 -50.69 -3.58
C ASP A 118 12.70 -50.81 -4.97
N ASP A 119 13.34 -50.16 -5.94
CA ASP A 119 13.43 -50.45 -7.38
C ASP A 119 12.18 -50.90 -8.18
N GLU A 120 11.74 -50.05 -9.13
CA GLU A 120 11.93 -50.35 -10.56
C GLU A 120 11.60 -49.14 -11.47
N GLY A 121 12.65 -48.57 -12.07
CA GLY A 121 12.69 -48.02 -13.43
C GLY A 121 11.64 -47.00 -13.89
N MET A 122 11.98 -45.71 -13.85
CA MET A 122 11.61 -44.73 -14.89
C MET A 122 12.66 -43.62 -14.96
N ALA A 123 13.43 -43.62 -16.06
CA ALA A 123 14.26 -42.48 -16.44
C ALA A 123 13.35 -41.34 -16.93
N ALA A 124 13.06 -40.38 -16.05
CA ALA A 124 12.44 -39.12 -16.43
C ALA A 124 13.33 -37.97 -15.95
N ILE A 125 13.85 -37.22 -16.93
CA ILE A 125 14.59 -35.98 -16.76
C ILE A 125 13.62 -34.93 -16.21
N GLY A 126 13.54 -34.80 -14.89
CA GLY A 126 12.80 -33.75 -14.20
C GLY A 126 13.76 -32.64 -13.77
N SER A 127 13.47 -31.41 -14.21
CA SER A 127 14.17 -30.17 -13.85
C SER A 127 14.33 -29.99 -12.33
N PRO A 128 15.37 -29.26 -11.88
CA PRO A 128 15.63 -29.05 -10.45
C PRO A 128 14.47 -28.30 -9.76
N PRO A 129 14.13 -28.67 -8.51
CA PRO A 129 13.12 -27.95 -7.75
C PRO A 129 13.60 -26.54 -7.43
N SER A 130 12.74 -25.56 -7.76
CA SER A 130 12.91 -24.16 -7.40
C SER A 130 12.87 -24.01 -5.88
N ASP A 131 13.87 -23.31 -5.37
CA ASP A 131 14.12 -22.94 -3.99
C ASP A 131 12.84 -22.44 -3.28
N GLY A 132 12.14 -23.36 -2.61
CA GLY A 132 10.99 -23.06 -1.75
C GLY A 132 11.47 -22.50 -0.41
N GLU A 133 11.02 -21.30 -0.08
CA GLU A 133 11.35 -20.61 1.16
C GLU A 133 10.77 -21.35 2.39
N ASP A 134 11.65 -21.91 3.22
CA ASP A 134 11.29 -22.39 4.57
C ASP A 134 10.95 -21.19 5.47
N ILE A 135 9.65 -20.92 5.65
CA ILE A 135 9.16 -19.93 6.62
C ILE A 135 9.16 -20.57 8.01
N VAL A 136 10.26 -20.40 8.73
CA VAL A 136 10.37 -20.78 10.15
C VAL A 136 9.49 -19.85 11.00
N ALA A 137 8.56 -20.40 11.78
CA ALA A 137 7.79 -19.65 12.77
C ALA A 137 8.74 -19.05 13.83
N ILE A 138 8.98 -17.74 13.76
CA ILE A 138 9.79 -17.00 14.75
C ILE A 138 8.83 -16.45 15.82
N GLY A 139 8.97 -16.97 17.05
CA GLY A 139 8.26 -16.43 18.21
C GLY A 139 8.55 -14.93 18.43
N SER A 140 7.55 -14.22 18.97
CA SER A 140 7.54 -12.78 19.18
C SER A 140 8.85 -12.25 19.80
N PRO A 141 9.35 -11.07 19.36
CA PRO A 141 10.53 -10.46 19.96
C PRO A 141 10.27 -10.13 21.44
N PRO A 142 11.31 -10.20 22.30
CA PRO A 142 11.18 -9.76 23.69
C PRO A 142 10.80 -8.28 23.73
N SER A 143 9.89 -7.95 24.63
CA SER A 143 9.50 -6.57 24.92
C SER A 143 10.64 -5.91 25.69
N ASP A 144 11.29 -4.94 25.07
CA ASP A 144 12.39 -4.20 25.68
C ASP A 144 11.86 -3.37 26.87
N GLY A 145 12.14 -3.83 28.08
CA GLY A 145 12.05 -3.05 29.30
C GLY A 145 13.38 -3.19 30.05
N GLU A 146 14.13 -2.09 30.16
CA GLU A 146 14.88 -1.65 31.34
C GLU A 146 15.93 -0.59 30.95
N ASP A 147 15.61 0.67 31.24
CA ASP A 147 16.59 1.74 31.43
C ASP A 147 17.24 1.57 32.80
N ILE A 148 18.55 1.30 32.83
CA ILE A 148 19.35 1.32 34.04
C ILE A 148 19.73 2.77 34.34
N VAL A 149 19.02 3.39 35.28
CA VAL A 149 19.39 4.71 35.83
C VAL A 149 20.24 4.51 37.08
N ALA A 150 21.44 5.09 37.05
CA ALA A 150 22.40 5.06 38.14
C ALA A 150 21.87 5.74 39.41
N ILE A 151 22.10 5.07 40.53
CA ILE A 151 21.79 5.49 41.90
C ILE A 151 22.73 6.62 42.32
N GLY A 152 22.15 7.75 42.73
CA GLY A 152 22.80 8.78 43.52
C GLY A 152 21.84 9.25 44.61
N SER A 153 22.05 8.80 45.85
CA SER A 153 21.36 9.28 47.06
C SER A 153 21.60 10.78 47.28
N PRO A 154 20.62 11.55 47.82
CA PRO A 154 20.66 11.91 49.25
C PRO A 154 19.25 12.25 49.84
N PRO A 155 19.12 12.97 50.98
CA PRO A 155 19.02 12.43 52.33
C PRO A 155 17.60 12.53 52.93
N SER A 156 17.48 11.85 54.07
CA SER A 156 16.36 11.84 55.03
C SER A 156 15.84 13.22 55.46
N HIS A 157 14.52 13.38 55.54
CA HIS A 157 13.80 13.79 56.76
C HIS A 157 12.27 13.73 56.61
N ASN A 158 11.63 13.06 57.59
CA ASN A 158 10.28 13.21 58.17
C ASN A 158 9.16 13.93 57.41
N SER A 159 7.96 13.31 57.37
CA SER A 159 6.84 13.65 58.27
C SER A 159 5.46 13.21 57.73
N TYR A 160 4.88 12.20 58.40
CA TYR A 160 3.47 11.96 58.75
C TYR A 160 2.34 11.87 57.70
N GLY A 161 1.53 10.80 57.86
CA GLY A 161 0.19 10.61 57.30
C GLY A 161 -0.02 9.19 56.77
N GLN A 162 -0.05 8.13 57.59
CA GLN A 162 -1.19 7.68 58.40
C GLN A 162 -2.50 7.52 57.60
N PHE A 163 -2.65 6.38 56.91
CA PHE A 163 -3.95 5.76 56.66
C PHE A 163 -3.81 4.24 56.76
N ASN A 164 -4.44 3.69 57.79
CA ASN A 164 -4.66 2.26 58.00
C ASN A 164 -5.80 1.81 57.06
N HIS A 165 -5.64 0.66 56.42
CA HIS A 165 -6.75 -0.27 56.21
C HIS A 165 -6.21 -1.70 56.02
N ASP A 166 -6.26 -2.43 57.12
CA ASP A 166 -6.91 -3.73 57.27
C ASP A 166 -6.66 -4.79 56.20
N ASP A 167 -5.67 -5.62 56.52
CA ASP A 167 -5.72 -7.08 56.56
C ASP A 167 -7.03 -7.74 56.05
N SER A 168 -6.93 -8.41 54.91
CA SER A 168 -7.77 -9.58 54.64
C SER A 168 -6.88 -10.72 54.17
N VAL A 169 -6.45 -11.48 55.17
CA VAL A 169 -5.81 -12.79 55.07
C VAL A 169 -6.84 -13.79 54.57
N LEU A 170 -6.63 -14.35 53.38
CA LEU A 170 -7.14 -15.66 53.01
C LEU A 170 -6.00 -16.49 52.42
N SER A 171 -5.44 -17.29 53.32
CA SER A 171 -4.60 -18.44 53.04
C SER A 171 -5.43 -19.56 52.39
N MET A 172 -4.72 -20.53 51.80
CA MET A 172 -5.17 -21.91 51.54
C MET A 172 -6.10 -22.04 50.31
N GLU A 173 -5.89 -22.91 49.31
CA GLU A 173 -5.29 -24.25 49.28
C GLU A 173 -4.63 -24.55 47.93
N ASN A 174 -3.61 -25.42 47.98
CA ASN A 174 -3.01 -26.09 46.83
C ASN A 174 -3.96 -27.18 46.33
N ASP A 175 -4.23 -27.21 45.03
CA ASP A 175 -4.87 -28.34 44.37
C ASP A 175 -4.02 -28.75 43.15
N PRO A 176 -3.31 -29.91 43.19
CA PRO A 176 -2.56 -30.42 42.06
C PRO A 176 -3.40 -31.49 41.33
N SER A 177 -4.14 -31.06 40.32
CA SER A 177 -4.74 -31.92 39.30
C SER A 177 -4.49 -31.23 37.96
N ASP A 178 -3.35 -31.41 37.29
CA ASP A 178 -3.03 -32.57 36.43
C ASP A 178 -4.22 -33.08 35.60
N SER A 179 -4.83 -32.18 34.84
CA SER A 179 -5.61 -32.54 33.65
C SER A 179 -4.78 -32.21 32.41
N HIS A 180 -4.42 -33.29 31.72
CA HIS A 180 -3.71 -33.35 30.46
C HIS A 180 -4.55 -32.67 29.36
N ASP A 181 -4.39 -31.35 29.20
CA ASP A 181 -4.98 -30.61 28.08
C ASP A 181 -4.15 -30.89 26.82
N GLN A 182 -4.48 -32.03 26.22
CA GLN A 182 -4.10 -32.42 24.87
C GLN A 182 -4.91 -31.56 23.90
N PHE A 183 -4.54 -30.28 23.79
CA PHE A 183 -4.95 -29.44 22.68
C PHE A 183 -4.17 -29.90 21.45
N ASP A 184 -4.76 -30.83 20.71
CA ASP A 184 -4.48 -31.00 19.29
C ASP A 184 -4.82 -29.66 18.61
N HIS A 185 -3.85 -28.75 18.60
CA HIS A 185 -3.85 -27.63 17.67
C HIS A 185 -3.61 -28.24 16.30
N ASP A 186 -4.72 -28.58 15.65
CA ASP A 186 -4.82 -28.68 14.21
C ASP A 186 -4.23 -27.38 13.63
N ASP A 187 -2.93 -27.42 13.35
CA ASP A 187 -2.24 -26.53 12.41
C ASP A 187 -2.74 -26.84 10.98
N SER A 188 -4.06 -26.88 10.80
CA SER A 188 -4.71 -26.46 9.56
C SER A 188 -4.37 -24.98 9.38
N ILE A 189 -3.11 -24.74 9.03
CA ILE A 189 -2.61 -23.58 8.30
C ILE A 189 -3.42 -23.59 7.02
N LEU A 190 -4.62 -23.02 7.12
CA LEU A 190 -5.16 -22.01 6.24
C LEU A 190 -4.36 -21.89 4.94
N SER A 191 -4.47 -22.92 4.10
CA SER A 191 -4.55 -22.73 2.65
C SER A 191 -5.85 -21.96 2.43
N MET A 192 -5.80 -20.68 2.78
CA MET A 192 -6.76 -19.71 2.32
C MET A 192 -6.41 -19.47 0.86
N ASP A 193 -6.74 -20.46 0.04
CA ASP A 193 -7.14 -20.27 -1.34
C ASP A 193 -8.40 -19.38 -1.28
N ASN A 194 -8.17 -18.10 -0.99
CA ASN A 194 -9.12 -17.00 -0.89
C ASN A 194 -9.56 -16.57 -2.29
N ASP A 195 -9.89 -17.54 -3.14
CA ASP A 195 -10.42 -17.33 -4.48
C ASP A 195 -11.94 -17.17 -4.45
N LEU A 196 -12.53 -16.83 -3.31
CA LEU A 196 -13.92 -16.40 -3.27
C LEU A 196 -13.98 -14.95 -3.78
N PRO A 197 -14.46 -14.73 -5.03
CA PRO A 197 -14.56 -13.38 -5.57
C PRO A 197 -15.45 -12.54 -4.66
N CYS A 198 -15.10 -11.27 -4.45
CA CYS A 198 -16.04 -10.35 -3.79
C CYS A 198 -17.36 -10.39 -4.57
N SER A 199 -18.50 -10.43 -3.87
CA SER A 199 -19.81 -10.25 -4.50
C SER A 199 -20.11 -8.75 -4.73
N CYS A 200 -19.08 -7.92 -4.87
CA CYS A 200 -19.27 -6.49 -5.01
C CYS A 200 -19.56 -6.15 -6.47
N ASP A 201 -20.67 -5.47 -6.75
CA ASP A 201 -21.12 -5.06 -8.10
C ASP A 201 -20.23 -3.97 -8.74
N VAL A 202 -19.02 -3.81 -8.24
CA VAL A 202 -18.08 -2.80 -8.70
C VAL A 202 -17.26 -3.40 -9.85
N PRO A 203 -17.06 -2.66 -10.96
CA PRO A 203 -16.23 -3.16 -12.06
C PRO A 203 -14.83 -3.52 -11.55
N THR A 204 -14.30 -4.64 -12.02
CA THR A 204 -12.92 -5.02 -11.73
C THR A 204 -11.98 -4.02 -12.37
N LEU A 205 -10.77 -3.86 -11.82
CA LEU A 205 -9.78 -2.95 -12.39
C LEU A 205 -9.41 -3.33 -13.84
N GLN A 206 -9.36 -4.64 -14.13
CA GLN A 206 -9.16 -5.14 -15.49
C GLN A 206 -10.30 -4.73 -16.42
N ALA A 207 -11.56 -4.75 -15.94
CA ALA A 207 -12.69 -4.27 -16.73
C ALA A 207 -12.55 -2.76 -17.01
N LEU A 208 -12.11 -1.96 -16.04
CA LEU A 208 -11.82 -0.54 -16.26
C LEU A 208 -10.70 -0.33 -17.27
N GLU A 209 -9.62 -1.09 -17.22
CA GLU A 209 -8.52 -1.00 -18.19
C GLU A 209 -9.02 -1.27 -19.62
N ILE A 210 -9.86 -2.30 -19.80
CA ILE A 210 -10.47 -2.61 -21.09
C ILE A 210 -11.38 -1.47 -21.55
N LEU A 211 -12.22 -0.95 -20.66
CA LEU A 211 -13.14 0.15 -20.98
C LEU A 211 -12.39 1.43 -21.35
N VAL A 212 -11.32 1.77 -20.62
CA VAL A 212 -10.47 2.93 -20.92
C VAL A 212 -9.74 2.72 -22.24
N GLY A 213 -9.20 1.52 -22.50
CA GLY A 213 -8.52 1.22 -23.76
C GLY A 213 -9.45 1.27 -24.98
N GLN A 214 -10.72 0.88 -24.83
CA GLN A 214 -11.74 1.02 -25.89
C GLN A 214 -12.19 2.46 -26.09
N TRP A 215 -12.27 3.22 -25.00
CA TRP A 215 -12.66 4.62 -25.06
C TRP A 215 -11.56 5.48 -25.67
N GLN A 216 -10.29 5.30 -25.27
CA GLN A 216 -9.14 6.12 -25.65
C GLN A 216 -8.93 6.20 -27.17
N LYS A 217 -8.50 7.37 -27.67
CA LYS A 217 -8.16 7.56 -29.09
C LYS A 217 -6.65 7.48 -29.21
N ASP A 218 -6.18 6.75 -30.21
CA ASP A 218 -4.75 6.70 -30.53
C ASP A 218 -4.34 7.99 -31.26
N TRP A 219 -4.27 9.08 -30.50
CA TRP A 219 -3.84 10.40 -30.98
C TRP A 219 -2.36 10.66 -30.72
N GLY A 220 -1.63 9.69 -30.18
CA GLY A 220 -0.23 9.87 -29.77
C GLY A 220 -0.08 10.78 -28.53
N SER A 221 1.04 11.50 -28.46
CA SER A 221 1.40 12.32 -27.31
C SER A 221 0.61 13.63 -27.19
N GLU A 222 0.06 13.91 -26.01
CA GLU A 222 -0.72 15.11 -25.69
C GLU A 222 -0.04 16.43 -26.13
N SER A 223 1.28 16.53 -25.97
CA SER A 223 2.03 17.79 -26.15
C SER A 223 2.03 18.34 -27.57
N THR A 224 1.83 17.50 -28.59
CA THR A 224 2.09 17.92 -29.98
C THR A 224 1.02 17.42 -30.94
N THR A 225 0.59 16.16 -30.81
CA THR A 225 -0.21 15.52 -31.85
C THR A 225 -1.71 15.73 -31.66
N TRP A 226 -2.20 15.92 -30.43
CA TRP A 226 -3.63 16.04 -30.17
C TRP A 226 -4.28 17.23 -30.87
N ASN A 227 -3.64 18.41 -30.80
CA ASN A 227 -4.14 19.61 -31.48
C ASN A 227 -4.13 19.43 -33.01
N GLU A 228 -3.04 18.91 -33.56
CA GLU A 228 -2.88 18.71 -35.00
C GLU A 228 -3.92 17.73 -35.54
N VAL A 229 -4.13 16.60 -34.85
CA VAL A 229 -5.12 15.59 -35.24
C VAL A 229 -6.54 16.15 -35.12
N PHE A 230 -6.86 16.84 -34.01
CA PHE A 230 -8.16 17.48 -33.83
C PHE A 230 -8.45 18.51 -34.94
N ASP A 231 -7.50 19.40 -35.21
CA ASP A 231 -7.66 20.46 -36.21
C ASP A 231 -7.77 19.87 -37.62
N THR A 232 -7.04 18.78 -37.89
CA THR A 232 -7.15 18.02 -39.14
C THR A 232 -8.52 17.35 -39.30
N GLU A 233 -9.02 16.64 -38.28
CA GLU A 233 -10.35 16.02 -38.29
C GLU A 233 -11.46 17.08 -38.46
N LEU A 234 -11.32 18.24 -37.78
CA LEU A 234 -12.23 19.36 -37.89
C LEU A 234 -12.19 20.01 -39.28
N ALA A 235 -11.01 20.25 -39.84
CA ALA A 235 -10.85 20.79 -41.19
C ALA A 235 -11.47 19.86 -42.24
N CYS A 236 -11.24 18.55 -42.13
CA CYS A 236 -11.87 17.53 -42.95
C CYS A 236 -13.41 17.55 -42.82
N SER A 237 -13.93 17.73 -41.60
CA SER A 237 -15.38 17.82 -41.37
C SER A 237 -15.99 19.09 -41.95
N ARG A 238 -15.29 20.23 -41.83
CA ARG A 238 -15.69 21.52 -42.44
C ARG A 238 -15.68 21.46 -43.96
N ALA A 239 -14.69 20.80 -44.56
CA ALA A 239 -14.64 20.59 -46.01
C ALA A 239 -15.84 19.77 -46.54
N LYS A 240 -16.46 18.94 -45.70
CA LYS A 240 -17.70 18.18 -46.01
C LYS A 240 -18.98 19.00 -45.78
N GLY A 241 -18.89 20.21 -45.23
CA GLY A 241 -20.01 21.13 -44.99
C GLY A 241 -20.39 21.30 -43.51
N GLU A 242 -21.26 22.28 -43.24
CA GLU A 242 -21.64 22.71 -41.88
C GLU A 242 -22.28 21.59 -41.04
N ARG A 243 -23.14 20.77 -41.65
CA ARG A 243 -23.75 19.62 -40.97
C ARG A 243 -22.71 18.62 -40.49
N ALA A 244 -21.67 18.36 -41.28
CA ALA A 244 -20.60 17.44 -40.90
C ALA A 244 -19.74 18.02 -39.76
N ALA A 245 -19.46 19.32 -39.79
CA ALA A 245 -18.78 20.00 -38.68
C ALA A 245 -19.60 19.97 -37.38
N THR A 246 -20.93 20.13 -37.46
CA THR A 246 -21.82 20.02 -36.29
C THR A 246 -21.77 18.61 -35.69
N LEU A 247 -21.90 17.57 -36.53
CA LEU A 247 -21.81 16.18 -36.10
C LEU A 247 -20.45 15.84 -35.46
N PHE A 248 -19.36 16.43 -35.96
CA PHE A 248 -18.04 16.27 -35.35
C PHE A 248 -18.02 16.82 -33.91
N PHE A 249 -18.57 18.00 -33.66
CA PHE A 249 -18.64 18.55 -32.30
C PHE A 249 -19.57 17.75 -31.39
N ASP A 250 -20.68 17.23 -31.90
CA ASP A 250 -21.57 16.34 -31.13
C ASP A 250 -20.82 15.06 -30.70
N GLN A 251 -20.01 14.48 -31.59
CA GLN A 251 -19.17 13.31 -31.27
C GLN A 251 -18.11 13.64 -30.22
N VAL A 252 -17.47 14.81 -30.31
CA VAL A 252 -16.50 15.28 -29.31
C VAL A 252 -17.18 15.49 -27.94
N ALA A 253 -18.38 16.07 -27.91
CA ALA A 253 -19.16 16.26 -26.69
C ALA A 253 -19.59 14.92 -26.06
N GLN A 254 -20.07 13.98 -26.87
CA GLN A 254 -20.41 12.64 -26.41
C GLN A 254 -19.19 11.94 -25.82
N ARG A 255 -18.04 12.03 -26.48
CA ARG A 255 -16.80 11.40 -26.01
C ARG A 255 -16.31 11.95 -24.68
N ALA A 256 -16.41 13.28 -24.48
CA ALA A 256 -16.13 13.90 -23.19
C ALA A 256 -17.11 13.41 -22.11
N MET A 257 -18.38 13.21 -22.45
CA MET A 257 -19.37 12.63 -21.54
C MET A 257 -19.01 11.18 -21.15
N ASP A 258 -18.69 10.34 -22.13
CA ASP A 258 -18.30 8.94 -21.88
C ASP A 258 -17.07 8.86 -20.98
N GLY A 259 -16.09 9.75 -21.18
CA GLY A 259 -14.92 9.85 -20.31
C GLY A 259 -15.27 10.27 -18.88
N ARG A 260 -16.25 11.17 -18.68
CA ARG A 260 -16.75 11.48 -17.33
C ARG A 260 -17.41 10.28 -16.65
N MET A 261 -18.19 9.48 -17.39
CA MET A 261 -18.77 8.24 -16.86
C MET A 261 -17.68 7.23 -16.45
N LEU A 262 -16.57 7.15 -17.20
CA LEU A 262 -15.42 6.32 -16.81
C LEU A 262 -14.74 6.84 -15.54
N LEU A 263 -14.59 8.15 -15.38
CA LEU A 263 -14.06 8.74 -14.15
C LEU A 263 -14.95 8.44 -12.93
N GLU A 264 -16.27 8.45 -13.11
CA GLU A 264 -17.21 8.02 -12.07
C GLU A 264 -17.01 6.53 -11.72
N SER A 265 -16.83 5.67 -12.72
CA SER A 265 -16.56 4.25 -12.51
C SER A 265 -15.23 4.00 -11.78
N ILE A 266 -14.17 4.72 -12.15
CA ILE A 266 -12.87 4.69 -11.45
C ILE A 266 -13.04 5.15 -10.00
N ARG A 267 -13.79 6.23 -9.78
CA ARG A 267 -14.09 6.75 -8.45
C ARG A 267 -14.83 5.72 -7.58
N ASP A 268 -15.81 5.03 -8.14
CA ASP A 268 -16.56 4.00 -7.43
C ASP A 268 -15.64 2.84 -7.01
N VAL A 269 -14.73 2.41 -7.89
CA VAL A 269 -13.68 1.43 -7.54
C VAL A 269 -12.83 1.91 -6.36
N MET A 270 -12.35 3.16 -6.39
CA MET A 270 -11.55 3.73 -5.29
C MET A 270 -12.30 3.80 -3.96
N HIS A 271 -13.62 4.02 -4.00
CA HIS A 271 -14.44 4.17 -2.81
C HIS A 271 -15.09 2.87 -2.34
N THR A 272 -14.81 1.74 -3.00
CA THR A 272 -15.34 0.44 -2.59
C THR A 272 -14.99 0.15 -1.13
N HIS A 273 -16.01 -0.06 -0.30
CA HIS A 273 -15.85 -0.34 1.13
C HIS A 273 -15.53 -1.81 1.44
N CYS A 274 -15.41 -2.66 0.42
CA CYS A 274 -15.01 -4.05 0.57
C CYS A 274 -13.54 -4.13 1.03
N SER A 275 -13.30 -4.75 2.19
CA SER A 275 -11.96 -4.93 2.75
C SER A 275 -11.04 -5.69 1.79
N TYR A 276 -11.56 -6.72 1.12
CA TYR A 276 -10.83 -7.53 0.15
C TYR A 276 -10.34 -6.70 -1.05
N CYS A 277 -11.26 -5.97 -1.71
CA CYS A 277 -10.92 -5.10 -2.84
C CYS A 277 -9.95 -4.00 -2.44
N ARG A 278 -10.06 -3.49 -1.21
CA ARG A 278 -9.18 -2.45 -0.69
C ARG A 278 -7.75 -2.92 -0.50
N GLU A 279 -7.53 -4.19 -0.14
CA GLU A 279 -6.19 -4.75 -0.05
C GLU A 279 -5.57 -4.97 -1.42
N HIS A 280 -6.35 -5.43 -2.40
CA HIS A 280 -5.90 -5.54 -3.79
C HIS A 280 -5.59 -4.17 -4.41
N LEU A 281 -6.43 -3.16 -4.18
CA LEU A 281 -6.22 -1.79 -4.67
C LEU A 281 -4.92 -1.16 -4.19
N LYS A 282 -4.34 -1.60 -3.06
CA LYS A 282 -3.04 -1.08 -2.60
C LYS A 282 -1.92 -1.44 -3.57
N TYR A 283 -1.97 -2.61 -4.19
CA TYR A 283 -0.99 -3.05 -5.17
C TYR A 283 -1.26 -2.40 -6.53
N ASP A 284 -2.52 -2.14 -6.83
CA ASP A 284 -2.94 -1.60 -8.11
C ASP A 284 -3.11 -0.07 -8.14
N ALA A 285 -2.70 0.63 -7.07
CA ALA A 285 -2.85 2.08 -6.96
C ALA A 285 -2.12 2.85 -8.07
N ILE A 286 -1.02 2.29 -8.60
CA ILE A 286 -0.27 2.87 -9.73
C ILE A 286 -1.12 2.78 -11.00
N LEU A 287 -1.64 1.60 -11.32
CA LEU A 287 -2.49 1.41 -12.50
C LEU A 287 -3.72 2.31 -12.44
N LEU A 288 -4.36 2.41 -11.27
CA LEU A 288 -5.54 3.26 -11.11
C LEU A 288 -5.21 4.76 -11.27
N TYR A 289 -4.03 5.19 -10.82
CA TYR A 289 -3.53 6.54 -11.08
C TYR A 289 -3.28 6.77 -12.58
N ASP A 290 -2.65 5.81 -13.27
CA ASP A 290 -2.38 5.91 -14.70
C ASP A 290 -3.68 6.00 -15.51
N LEU A 291 -4.68 5.17 -15.21
CA LEU A 291 -6.02 5.24 -15.81
C LEU A 291 -6.68 6.60 -15.56
N LEU A 292 -6.60 7.11 -14.33
CA LEU A 292 -7.17 8.41 -13.97
C LEU A 292 -6.52 9.55 -14.76
N VAL A 293 -5.18 9.57 -14.86
CA VAL A 293 -4.44 10.59 -15.60
C VAL A 293 -4.79 10.55 -17.09
N LEU A 294 -4.84 9.35 -17.68
CA LEU A 294 -5.20 9.15 -19.09
C LEU A 294 -6.61 9.66 -19.41
N VAL A 295 -7.60 9.29 -18.61
CA VAL A 295 -9.00 9.71 -18.86
C VAL A 295 -9.17 11.21 -18.59
N LEU A 296 -8.57 11.74 -17.52
CA LEU A 296 -8.68 13.16 -17.18
C LEU A 296 -8.07 14.07 -18.23
N SER A 297 -6.88 13.74 -18.77
CA SER A 297 -6.24 14.59 -19.77
C SER A 297 -7.05 14.66 -21.06
N GLU A 298 -7.53 13.51 -21.55
CA GLU A 298 -8.32 13.44 -22.79
C GLU A 298 -9.71 14.10 -22.64
N VAL A 299 -10.42 13.85 -21.51
CA VAL A 299 -11.68 14.59 -21.21
C VAL A 299 -11.43 16.09 -21.16
N LYS A 300 -10.37 16.52 -20.47
CA LYS A 300 -10.08 17.95 -20.31
C LYS A 300 -9.76 18.62 -21.65
N PHE A 301 -9.01 17.94 -22.50
CA PHE A 301 -8.73 18.42 -23.86
C PHE A 301 -10.02 18.68 -24.64
N PHE A 302 -10.95 17.71 -24.65
CA PHE A 302 -12.22 17.87 -25.36
C PHE A 302 -13.09 19.00 -24.80
N GLU A 303 -13.18 19.12 -23.48
CA GLU A 303 -13.93 20.21 -22.84
C GLU A 303 -13.39 21.58 -23.23
N VAL A 304 -12.06 21.75 -23.21
CA VAL A 304 -11.41 23.01 -23.64
C VAL A 304 -11.72 23.31 -25.11
N LYS A 305 -11.64 22.31 -26.00
CA LYS A 305 -11.95 22.50 -27.42
C LYS A 305 -13.41 22.85 -27.66
N LEU A 306 -14.35 22.24 -26.93
CA LEU A 306 -15.77 22.56 -27.03
C LEU A 306 -16.06 24.00 -26.56
N ASP A 307 -15.40 24.46 -25.50
CA ASP A 307 -15.57 25.83 -25.01
C ASP A 307 -15.06 26.88 -26.00
N THR A 308 -13.97 26.60 -26.74
CA THR A 308 -13.46 27.54 -27.76
C THR A 308 -14.41 27.81 -28.92
N VAL A 309 -15.37 26.92 -29.17
CA VAL A 309 -16.29 27.00 -30.32
C VAL A 309 -17.61 27.67 -29.94
N ARG A 310 -17.93 27.71 -28.63
CA ARG A 310 -19.15 28.36 -28.11
C ARG A 310 -19.03 29.89 -28.01
N HIS A 311 -17.82 30.43 -28.16
CA HIS A 311 -17.50 31.86 -28.10
C HIS A 311 -17.20 32.42 -29.49
#